data_AF-A0A2T3LNY4-F1
#
_entry.id   AF-A0A2T3LNY4-F1
#
_cell.length_a   1.000
_cell.length_b   1.000
_cell.length_c   1.000
_cell.angle_alpha   90.00
_cell.angle_beta   90.00
_cell.angle_gamma   90.00
#
_symmetry.space_group_name_H-M   'P 1'
#
loop_
_entity.id
_entity.type
_entity.pdbx_description
1 polymer ?
#
loop_
_entity_poly.entity_id
_entity_poly.type
_entity_poly.pdbx_seq_one_letter_code
_entity_poly.pdbx_strand_id
1 'polypeptide(L)'
;MKSLILSVLYGVFLFGPLMIQAEIVSKPLESTTSFIETVDSYESSQTQQQGITVYHPVLGYANYENIVCDSNDNHQRQFQHLVTSYCLQHSGKLVGNWCVDTQNNMPLFHTELNQHSMDCRSGGNASIIHVLEFLPSVEHDQRTQQNWLQVATAFGY
;
A
#
# COMPACT_ATOMS: atom_id res chain seq x y z
N MET A 1 41.75 -53.76 -25.95
CA MET A 1 40.44 -54.37 -26.26
C MET A 1 39.39 -53.27 -26.30
N LYS A 2 38.53 -53.35 -27.32
CA LYS A 2 37.44 -52.44 -27.69
C LYS A 2 36.59 -51.95 -26.51
N SER A 3 36.19 -50.67 -26.52
CA SER A 3 34.76 -50.33 -26.59
C SER A 3 34.56 -48.88 -27.03
N LEU A 4 33.86 -48.72 -28.16
CA LEU A 4 33.29 -47.51 -28.74
C LEU A 4 31.84 -47.43 -28.28
N ILE A 5 31.41 -46.33 -27.65
CA ILE A 5 29.99 -45.97 -27.48
C ILE A 5 29.93 -44.44 -27.59
N LEU A 6 29.66 -43.92 -28.79
CA LEU A 6 28.34 -43.53 -29.34
C LEU A 6 27.98 -42.07 -29.00
N SER A 7 28.21 -41.22 -29.99
CA SER A 7 27.76 -39.84 -30.08
C SER A 7 26.25 -39.77 -30.31
N VAL A 8 25.55 -39.02 -29.46
CA VAL A 8 24.25 -38.40 -29.79
C VAL A 8 24.21 -37.03 -29.09
N LEU A 9 24.49 -35.96 -29.84
CA LEU A 9 24.18 -34.59 -29.42
C LEU A 9 23.14 -34.04 -30.40
N TYR A 10 21.89 -34.40 -30.17
CA TYR A 10 20.75 -33.67 -30.72
C TYR A 10 20.59 -32.41 -29.87
N GLY A 11 21.02 -31.27 -30.41
CA GLY A 11 20.67 -29.97 -29.89
C GLY A 11 19.16 -29.77 -30.05
N VAL A 12 18.46 -29.70 -28.93
CA VAL A 12 17.10 -29.15 -28.88
C VAL A 12 17.15 -28.00 -27.90
N PHE A 13 17.36 -26.78 -28.43
CA PHE A 13 17.07 -25.55 -27.71
C PHE A 13 15.55 -25.43 -27.59
N LEU A 14 14.98 -26.03 -26.54
CA LEU A 14 13.65 -25.66 -26.08
C LEU A 14 13.82 -24.41 -25.22
N PHE A 15 13.41 -23.28 -25.77
CA PHE A 15 13.08 -22.08 -24.99
C PHE A 15 12.00 -22.47 -23.98
N GLY A 16 12.40 -22.79 -22.76
CA GLY A 16 11.48 -22.92 -21.64
C GLY A 16 10.82 -21.56 -21.36
N PRO A 17 9.54 -21.53 -20.96
CA PRO A 17 8.91 -20.28 -20.56
C PRO A 17 9.69 -19.71 -19.37
N LEU A 18 10.05 -18.43 -19.47
CA LEU A 18 10.65 -17.66 -18.40
C LEU A 18 9.65 -17.65 -17.23
N MET A 19 9.88 -18.53 -16.27
CA MET A 19 9.11 -18.59 -15.03
C MET A 19 9.46 -17.31 -14.26
N ILE A 20 8.60 -16.29 -14.35
CA ILE A 20 8.62 -15.17 -13.42
C ILE A 20 8.20 -15.76 -12.07
N GLN A 21 9.18 -16.17 -11.27
CA GLN A 21 8.95 -16.53 -9.88
C GLN A 21 8.51 -15.27 -9.15
N ALA A 22 7.23 -15.18 -8.83
CA ALA A 22 6.75 -14.29 -7.79
C ALA A 22 7.33 -14.83 -6.47
N GLU A 23 8.34 -14.14 -5.95
CA GLU A 23 8.89 -14.46 -4.64
C GLU A 23 7.92 -13.93 -3.59
N ILE A 24 7.16 -14.82 -2.96
CA ILE A 24 6.38 -14.48 -1.77
C ILE A 24 7.38 -14.44 -0.62
N VAL A 25 7.91 -13.25 -0.35
CA VAL A 25 8.77 -13.01 0.81
C VAL A 25 7.89 -13.05 2.06
N SER A 26 7.95 -14.17 2.79
CA SER A 26 7.35 -14.33 4.12
C SER A 26 8.39 -14.11 5.21
N LYS A 27 8.88 -12.87 5.35
CA LYS A 27 9.63 -12.48 6.55
C LYS A 27 8.61 -12.08 7.63
N PRO A 28 8.72 -12.56 8.88
CA PRO A 28 7.85 -12.09 9.95
C PRO A 28 8.00 -10.57 10.10
N LEU A 29 6.87 -9.88 10.03
CA LEU A 29 6.74 -8.42 10.12
C LEU A 29 7.11 -7.98 11.55
N GLU A 30 8.37 -7.68 11.83
CA GLU A 30 8.70 -6.99 13.08
C GLU A 30 8.30 -5.51 12.96
N SER A 31 7.05 -5.24 13.35
CA SER A 31 6.55 -4.01 13.96
C SER A 31 6.91 -2.67 13.30
N THR A 32 6.43 -2.45 12.08
CA THR A 32 6.01 -1.11 11.63
C THR A 32 4.53 -1.21 11.26
N THR A 33 3.66 -0.81 12.17
CA THR A 33 2.21 -0.77 11.94
C THR A 33 1.93 0.15 10.77
N SER A 34 1.20 -0.30 9.75
CA SER A 34 0.88 0.55 8.57
C SER A 34 -0.30 1.49 8.83
N PHE A 35 -0.40 2.57 8.06
CA PHE A 35 -1.58 3.44 8.11
C PHE A 35 -2.81 2.69 7.60
N ILE A 36 -2.65 1.83 6.59
CA ILE A 36 -3.71 0.93 6.09
C ILE A 36 -4.30 0.08 7.23
N GLU A 37 -3.45 -0.60 8.02
CA GLU A 37 -3.89 -1.38 9.19
C GLU A 37 -4.58 -0.52 10.25
N THR A 38 -4.12 0.71 10.42
CA THR A 38 -4.73 1.67 11.35
C THR A 38 -6.15 2.03 10.90
N VAL A 39 -6.36 2.30 9.61
CA VAL A 39 -7.68 2.57 9.03
C VAL A 39 -8.59 1.34 9.14
N ASP A 40 -8.08 0.14 8.82
CA ASP A 40 -8.84 -1.12 8.93
C ASP A 40 -9.35 -1.35 10.36
N SER A 41 -8.49 -1.11 11.36
CA SER A 41 -8.84 -1.30 12.77
C SER A 41 -9.82 -0.26 13.31
N TYR A 42 -9.68 1.00 12.88
CA TYR A 42 -10.55 2.12 13.26
C TYR A 42 -12.01 1.88 12.83
N GLU A 43 -12.22 1.34 11.62
CA GLU A 43 -13.54 1.18 11.01
C GLU A 43 -14.24 -0.16 11.30
N SER A 44 -13.54 -1.11 11.92
CA SER A 44 -14.07 -2.47 12.17
C SER A 44 -15.27 -2.53 13.14
N SER A 45 -15.71 -1.39 13.68
CA SER A 45 -16.75 -1.38 14.71
C SER A 45 -18.20 -1.21 14.20
N GLN A 46 -18.51 -0.63 13.02
CA GLN A 46 -19.92 -0.37 12.64
C GLN A 46 -20.32 -0.42 11.14
N THR A 47 -19.43 -0.74 10.17
CA THR A 47 -19.75 -0.57 8.73
C THR A 47 -19.38 -1.74 7.82
N GLN A 48 -20.14 -1.90 6.73
CA GLN A 48 -19.88 -2.93 5.70
C GLN A 48 -18.64 -2.53 4.88
N GLN A 49 -17.50 -3.16 5.16
CA GLN A 49 -16.24 -2.88 4.48
C GLN A 49 -16.19 -3.54 3.08
N GLN A 50 -15.78 -2.77 2.08
CA GLN A 50 -15.30 -3.26 0.79
C GLN A 50 -13.95 -2.59 0.52
N GLY A 51 -12.92 -3.07 1.23
CA GLY A 51 -11.56 -2.59 1.08
C GLY A 51 -10.81 -3.35 -0.02
N ILE A 52 -10.06 -2.66 -0.86
CA ILE A 52 -9.09 -3.25 -1.79
C ILE A 52 -7.72 -2.64 -1.51
N THR A 53 -6.75 -3.49 -1.16
CA THR A 53 -5.34 -3.11 -1.07
C THR A 53 -4.57 -3.67 -2.26
N VAL A 54 -3.85 -2.81 -2.98
CA VAL A 54 -2.95 -3.18 -4.07
C VAL A 54 -1.52 -2.82 -3.68
N TYR A 55 -0.64 -3.82 -3.67
CA TYR A 55 0.77 -3.65 -3.37
C TYR A 55 1.60 -3.52 -4.65
N HIS A 56 2.47 -2.51 -4.70
CA HIS A 56 3.41 -2.27 -5.78
C HIS A 56 4.86 -2.39 -5.29
N PRO A 57 5.36 -3.61 -5.01
CA PRO A 57 6.69 -3.80 -4.38
C PRO A 57 7.84 -3.17 -5.17
N VAL A 58 7.80 -3.22 -6.50
CA VAL A 58 8.82 -2.62 -7.37
C VAL A 58 8.81 -1.09 -7.31
N LEU A 59 7.63 -0.49 -7.11
CA LEU A 59 7.46 0.97 -7.02
C LEU A 59 7.53 1.49 -5.58
N GLY A 60 7.58 0.60 -4.60
CA GLY A 60 7.76 0.96 -3.20
C GLY A 60 6.51 1.43 -2.48
N TYR A 61 5.29 1.21 -2.98
CA TYR A 61 4.08 1.70 -2.32
C TYR A 61 2.93 0.69 -2.27
N ALA A 62 1.96 0.95 -1.40
CA ALA A 62 0.66 0.33 -1.37
C ALA A 62 -0.42 1.39 -1.65
N ASN A 63 -1.46 0.99 -2.38
CA ASN A 63 -2.67 1.79 -2.57
C ASN A 63 -3.85 1.04 -1.97
N TYR A 64 -4.65 1.72 -1.18
CA TYR A 64 -5.79 1.16 -0.48
C TYR A 64 -7.00 2.07 -0.65
N GLU A 65 -8.12 1.45 -0.98
CA GLU A 65 -9.42 2.12 -1.00
C GLU A 65 -10.38 1.35 -0.13
N ASN A 66 -11.16 2.05 0.70
CA ASN A 66 -12.23 1.45 1.47
C ASN A 66 -13.46 2.34 1.50
N ILE A 67 -14.63 1.71 1.37
CA ILE A 67 -15.92 2.37 1.45
C ILE A 67 -16.41 2.26 2.90
N VAL A 68 -16.63 3.41 3.51
CA VAL A 68 -17.16 3.53 4.87
C VAL A 68 -18.55 4.15 4.83
N CYS A 69 -19.44 3.62 5.65
CA CYS A 69 -20.82 4.07 5.76
C CYS A 69 -21.01 4.88 7.03
N ASP A 70 -20.84 6.21 6.96
CA ASP A 70 -21.07 7.06 8.14
C ASP A 70 -21.88 8.30 7.77
N SER A 71 -22.85 8.61 8.63
CA SER A 71 -23.99 9.48 8.33
C SER A 71 -23.77 10.95 8.71
N ASN A 72 -22.58 11.37 9.18
CA ASN A 72 -22.39 12.71 9.76
C ASN A 72 -21.01 13.37 9.52
N ASP A 73 -21.00 14.71 9.61
CA ASP A 73 -19.82 15.59 9.67
C ASP A 73 -18.77 15.18 10.72
N ASN A 74 -19.17 14.37 11.71
CA ASN A 74 -18.28 13.84 12.74
C ASN A 74 -17.22 12.88 12.15
N HIS A 75 -17.55 12.16 11.08
CA HIS A 75 -16.65 11.20 10.44
C HIS A 75 -15.39 11.87 9.91
N GLN A 76 -15.54 13.00 9.19
CA GLN A 76 -14.41 13.77 8.67
C GLN A 76 -13.47 14.23 9.79
N ARG A 77 -14.01 14.70 10.92
CA ARG A 77 -13.21 15.14 12.07
C ARG A 77 -12.45 13.97 12.71
N GLN A 78 -13.12 12.84 12.91
CA GLN A 78 -12.50 11.66 13.50
C GLN A 78 -11.42 11.08 12.59
N PHE A 79 -11.67 11.04 11.29
CA PHE A 79 -10.68 10.65 10.28
C PHE A 79 -9.46 11.59 10.30
N GLN A 80 -9.67 12.91 10.28
CA GLN A 80 -8.57 13.87 10.40
C GLN A 80 -7.76 13.70 11.69
N HIS A 81 -8.43 13.40 12.81
CA HIS A 81 -7.75 13.10 14.06
C HIS A 81 -6.91 11.81 13.98
N LEU A 82 -7.44 10.75 13.35
CA LEU A 82 -6.71 9.50 13.11
C LEU A 82 -5.45 9.74 12.28
N VAL A 83 -5.60 10.41 11.14
CA VAL A 83 -4.51 10.76 10.21
C VAL A 83 -3.43 11.57 10.93
N THR A 84 -3.83 12.61 11.68
CA THR A 84 -2.90 13.46 12.42
C THR A 84 -2.17 12.69 13.51
N SER A 85 -2.89 11.89 14.28
CA SER A 85 -2.33 11.13 15.40
C SER A 85 -1.30 10.11 14.89
N TYR A 86 -1.67 9.36 13.84
CA TYR A 86 -0.77 8.37 13.26
C TYR A 86 0.46 9.04 12.63
N CYS A 87 0.29 10.15 11.89
CA CYS A 87 1.40 10.88 11.29
C CYS A 87 2.42 11.37 12.34
N LEU A 88 1.93 11.95 13.44
CA LEU A 88 2.78 12.43 14.53
C LEU A 88 3.50 11.29 15.26
N GLN A 89 2.83 10.15 15.47
CA GLN A 89 3.44 8.96 16.09
C GLN A 89 4.62 8.42 15.27
N HIS A 90 4.59 8.62 13.95
CA HIS A 90 5.63 8.17 13.01
C HIS A 90 6.63 9.28 12.66
N SER A 91 6.85 10.23 13.58
CA SER A 91 7.79 11.36 13.39
C SER A 91 7.52 12.21 12.14
N GLY A 92 6.29 12.19 11.66
CA GLY A 92 5.84 12.94 10.51
C GLY A 92 5.17 14.26 10.89
N LYS A 93 4.98 15.11 9.88
CA LYS A 93 4.13 16.30 9.90
C LYS A 93 3.12 16.22 8.77
N LEU A 94 1.90 16.67 9.01
CA LEU A 94 0.91 16.79 7.93
C LEU A 94 1.14 18.06 7.12
N VAL A 95 1.18 17.92 5.79
CA VAL A 95 1.22 18.99 4.80
C VAL A 95 0.13 18.70 3.76
N GLY A 96 -1.04 19.35 3.92
CA GLY A 96 -2.23 18.96 3.16
C GLY A 96 -2.66 17.54 3.52
N ASN A 97 -2.83 16.69 2.50
CA ASN A 97 -3.20 15.28 2.64
C ASN A 97 -1.98 14.34 2.82
N TRP A 98 -0.77 14.90 2.82
CA TRP A 98 0.47 14.13 2.97
C TRP A 98 0.97 14.14 4.41
N CYS A 99 1.32 12.96 4.92
CA CYS A 99 2.23 12.84 6.05
C CYS A 99 3.67 12.77 5.56
N VAL A 100 4.53 13.63 6.10
CA VAL A 100 5.91 13.81 5.65
C VAL A 100 6.86 13.62 6.82
N ASP A 101 7.82 12.72 6.68
CA ASP A 101 8.88 12.51 7.66
C ASP A 101 9.65 13.81 7.92
N THR A 102 9.81 14.17 9.19
CA THR A 102 10.41 15.45 9.57
C THR A 102 11.94 15.50 9.46
N GLN A 103 12.61 14.35 9.37
CA GLN A 103 14.07 14.25 9.33
C GLN A 103 14.60 14.29 7.90
N ASN A 104 13.97 13.54 7.00
CA ASN A 104 14.45 13.38 5.62
C ASN A 104 13.51 13.94 4.56
N ASN A 105 12.34 14.47 4.96
CA ASN A 105 11.34 15.03 4.07
C ASN A 105 10.84 14.00 3.03
N MET A 106 10.73 12.73 3.44
CA MET A 106 10.13 11.66 2.66
C MET A 106 8.62 11.61 2.94
N PRO A 107 7.74 11.55 1.91
CA PRO A 107 6.32 11.27 2.11
C PRO A 107 6.18 9.85 2.68
N LEU A 108 5.49 9.74 3.81
CA LEU A 108 5.20 8.47 4.47
C LEU A 108 3.91 7.88 3.92
N PHE A 109 2.86 8.70 3.84
CA PHE A 109 1.61 8.33 3.19
C PHE A 109 0.83 9.58 2.77
N HIS A 110 -0.08 9.39 1.85
CA HIS A 110 -1.12 10.32 1.45
C HIS A 110 -2.47 9.71 1.77
N THR A 111 -3.42 10.54 2.14
CA THR A 111 -4.77 10.07 2.40
C THR A 111 -5.86 11.08 2.11
N GLU A 112 -6.96 10.59 1.57
CA GLU A 112 -8.13 11.37 1.19
C GLU A 112 -9.42 10.72 1.65
N LEU A 113 -10.37 11.55 2.05
CA LEU A 113 -11.74 11.14 2.34
C LEU A 113 -12.67 11.80 1.32
N ASN A 114 -13.19 11.01 0.39
CA ASN A 114 -14.08 11.46 -0.67
C ASN A 114 -15.53 11.06 -0.34
N GLN A 115 -16.49 11.94 -0.64
CA GLN A 115 -17.90 11.57 -0.53
C GLN A 115 -18.29 10.61 -1.64
N HIS A 116 -19.09 9.59 -1.33
CA HIS A 116 -19.57 8.61 -2.28
C HIS A 116 -21.10 8.53 -2.24
N SER A 117 -21.72 8.69 -3.42
CA SER A 117 -23.17 8.70 -3.58
C SER A 117 -23.74 7.28 -3.58
N MET A 118 -23.53 6.56 -2.48
CA MET A 118 -24.14 5.26 -2.21
C MET A 118 -24.93 5.37 -0.91
N ASP A 119 -26.17 4.90 -0.94
CA ASP A 119 -27.01 4.82 0.25
C ASP A 119 -26.57 3.63 1.10
N CYS A 120 -26.12 3.92 2.30
CA CYS A 120 -25.83 2.89 3.29
C CYS A 120 -27.12 2.24 3.76
N ARG A 121 -27.09 0.93 4.09
CA ARG A 121 -28.28 0.15 4.50
C ARG A 121 -29.07 0.78 5.67
N SER A 122 -28.39 1.56 6.50
CA SER A 122 -28.91 2.26 7.68
C SER A 122 -29.52 3.65 7.38
N GLY A 123 -29.45 4.10 6.12
CA GLY A 123 -29.59 5.52 5.75
C GLY A 123 -28.29 6.30 6.00
N GLY A 124 -27.98 7.25 5.12
CA GLY A 124 -26.75 8.06 5.15
C GLY A 124 -25.88 7.86 3.91
N ASN A 125 -24.94 8.81 3.71
CA ASN A 125 -24.00 8.78 2.60
C ASN A 125 -22.81 7.86 2.91
N ALA A 126 -22.24 7.26 1.89
CA ALA A 126 -20.95 6.61 2.00
C ALA A 126 -19.80 7.61 1.80
N SER A 127 -18.63 7.29 2.32
CA SER A 127 -17.36 7.93 1.99
C SER A 127 -16.37 6.89 1.52
N ILE A 128 -15.44 7.28 0.65
CA ILE A 128 -14.29 6.46 0.26
C ILE A 128 -13.06 7.05 0.94
N ILE A 129 -12.38 6.21 1.70
CA ILE A 129 -11.04 6.49 2.19
C ILE A 129 -10.06 5.98 1.15
N HIS A 130 -9.22 6.86 0.61
CA HIS A 130 -8.09 6.50 -0.22
C HIS A 130 -6.81 6.68 0.58
N VAL A 131 -5.91 5.70 0.52
CA VAL A 131 -4.59 5.74 1.15
C VAL A 131 -3.54 5.31 0.12
N LEU A 132 -2.51 6.13 0.00
CA LEU A 132 -1.31 5.81 -0.77
C LEU A 132 -0.13 5.86 0.20
N GLU A 133 0.45 4.71 0.52
CA GLU A 133 1.43 4.58 1.61
C GLU A 133 2.76 4.02 1.08
N PHE A 134 3.87 4.61 1.52
CA PHE A 134 5.19 4.04 1.30
C PHE A 134 5.26 2.68 2.00
N LEU A 135 5.68 1.62 1.30
CA LEU A 135 5.58 0.26 1.83
C LEU A 135 6.24 0.14 3.21
N PRO A 136 5.51 -0.08 4.30
CA PRO A 136 6.04 0.12 5.65
C PRO A 136 6.98 -0.99 6.15
N SER A 137 7.22 -2.04 5.35
CA SER A 137 7.73 -3.33 5.84
C SER A 137 8.82 -3.97 4.99
N VAL A 138 9.44 -3.24 4.07
CA VAL A 138 10.49 -3.76 3.19
C VAL A 138 11.79 -3.01 3.41
N GLU A 139 12.93 -3.68 3.37
CA GLU A 139 14.20 -2.95 3.21
C GLU A 139 14.15 -2.25 1.86
N HIS A 140 14.10 -0.92 1.89
CA HIS A 140 14.04 -0.13 0.68
C HIS A 140 15.45 0.22 0.25
N ASP A 141 15.85 -0.34 -0.89
CA ASP A 141 16.99 0.20 -1.59
C ASP A 141 16.70 1.63 -2.08
N GLN A 142 17.77 2.34 -2.45
CA GLN A 142 17.68 3.71 -2.93
C GLN A 142 16.77 3.84 -4.17
N ARG A 143 16.71 2.80 -5.01
CA ARG A 143 15.88 2.78 -6.21
C ARG A 143 14.40 2.77 -5.85
N THR A 144 14.00 1.96 -4.87
CA THR A 144 12.63 1.84 -4.38
C THR A 144 12.16 3.16 -3.77
N GLN A 145 13.02 3.83 -2.99
CA GLN A 145 12.74 5.16 -2.45
C GLN A 145 12.55 6.20 -3.56
N GLN A 146 13.38 6.18 -4.60
CA GLN A 146 13.25 7.06 -5.76
C GLN A 146 11.98 6.80 -6.56
N ASN A 147 11.63 5.53 -6.78
CA ASN A 147 10.39 5.15 -7.45
C ASN A 147 9.18 5.64 -6.67
N TRP A 148 9.18 5.45 -5.35
CA TRP A 148 8.13 5.97 -4.49
C TRP A 148 8.03 7.50 -4.58
N LEU A 149 9.15 8.22 -4.48
CA LEU A 149 9.15 9.67 -4.58
C LEU A 149 8.57 10.17 -5.92
N GLN A 150 8.86 9.47 -7.02
CA GLN A 150 8.26 9.79 -8.33
C GLN A 150 6.74 9.60 -8.30
N VAL A 151 6.25 8.50 -7.71
CA VAL A 151 4.82 8.26 -7.55
C VAL A 151 4.21 9.35 -6.68
N ALA A 152 4.76 9.62 -5.49
CA ALA A 152 4.25 10.65 -4.59
C ALA A 152 4.19 12.04 -5.26
N THR A 153 5.23 12.40 -6.03
CA THR A 153 5.26 13.66 -6.79
C THR A 153 4.16 13.72 -7.85
N ALA A 154 3.88 12.61 -8.53
CA ALA A 154 2.78 12.54 -9.50
C ALA A 154 1.38 12.69 -8.85
N PHE A 155 1.28 12.40 -7.55
CA PHE A 155 0.09 12.62 -6.72
C PHE A 155 0.12 13.95 -5.95
N GLY A 156 1.06 14.86 -6.25
CA GLY A 156 1.08 16.21 -5.72
C GLY A 156 1.78 16.40 -4.38
N TYR A 157 2.71 15.50 -4.03
CA TYR A 157 3.70 15.73 -2.96
C TYR A 157 4.65 16.90 -3.27
#